data_AF-A0A2E4BTR3-F1
#
_entry.id   AF-A0A2E4BTR3-F1
#
_cell.length_a   1.000
_cell.length_b   1.000
_cell.length_c   1.000
_cell.angle_alpha   90.00
_cell.angle_beta   90.00
_cell.angle_gamma   90.00
#
_symmetry.space_group_name_H-M   'P 1'
#
loop_
_entity.id
_entity.type
_entity.pdbx_description
1 polymer ?
#
loop_
_entity_poly.entity_id
_entity_poly.type
_entity_poly.pdbx_seq_one_letter_code
_entity_poly.pdbx_strand_id
1 'polypeptide(L)'
;MSGADGGDPIGYITSPWYSPELATNIAMGYVPWGMHAVGTKLTIHLPDEYSETPGVPVTAEISEIPFRPSANPSARELAKEAGRGVAF
;
A
#
# COMPACT_ATOMS: atom_id res chain seq x y z
N MET A 1 8.58 0.45 -7.62
CA MET A 1 7.14 0.46 -7.94
C MET A 1 6.94 1.37 -9.14
N SER A 2 5.97 1.06 -9.98
CA SER A 2 5.65 1.81 -11.19
C SER A 2 4.16 2.12 -11.24
N GLY A 3 3.74 2.91 -12.23
CA GLY A 3 2.32 3.12 -12.53
C GLY A 3 1.59 1.81 -12.88
N ALA A 4 0.28 1.90 -13.08
CA ALA A 4 -0.56 0.76 -13.44
C ALA A 4 -0.14 0.07 -14.75
N ASP A 5 0.60 0.77 -15.62
CA ASP A 5 1.13 0.30 -16.90
C ASP A 5 2.47 -0.44 -16.81
N GLY A 6 3.12 -0.46 -15.63
CA GLY A 6 4.40 -1.16 -15.44
C GLY A 6 5.61 -0.49 -16.07
N GLY A 7 5.52 0.82 -16.33
CA GLY A 7 6.61 1.64 -16.89
C GLY A 7 7.73 1.96 -15.89
N ASP A 8 8.33 3.14 -16.05
CA ASP A 8 9.47 3.56 -15.23
C ASP A 8 9.12 3.59 -13.73
N PRO A 9 10.08 3.21 -12.85
CA PRO A 9 9.85 3.26 -11.41
C PRO A 9 9.61 4.68 -10.90
N ILE A 10 8.51 4.87 -10.16
CA ILE A 10 8.09 6.15 -9.57
C ILE A 10 8.26 6.21 -8.05
N GLY A 11 8.66 5.09 -7.43
CA GLY A 11 8.75 4.99 -5.97
C GLY A 11 9.34 3.66 -5.51
N TYR A 12 9.40 3.47 -4.19
CA TYR A 12 9.98 2.29 -3.55
C TYR A 12 9.19 1.80 -2.33
N ILE A 13 9.27 0.50 -2.08
CA ILE A 13 8.74 -0.16 -0.89
C ILE A 13 9.77 -0.06 0.24
N THR A 14 9.32 0.26 1.45
CA THR A 14 10.16 0.33 2.65
C THR A 14 10.02 -0.91 3.54
N SER A 15 8.82 -1.46 3.62
CA SER A 15 8.53 -2.60 4.50
C SER A 15 7.44 -3.48 3.88
N PRO A 16 7.83 -4.58 3.20
CA PRO A 16 6.90 -5.60 2.72
C PRO A 16 6.63 -6.66 3.78
N TRP A 17 5.42 -7.23 3.78
CA TRP A 17 5.05 -8.37 4.61
C TRP A 17 3.86 -9.13 4.02
N TYR A 18 3.80 -10.45 4.22
CA TYR A 18 2.59 -11.23 3.95
C TYR A 18 1.70 -11.24 5.20
N SER A 19 0.48 -10.73 5.09
CA SER A 19 -0.52 -10.77 6.17
C SER A 19 -1.28 -12.10 6.14
N PRO A 20 -1.10 -13.00 7.13
CA PRO A 20 -1.83 -14.26 7.16
C PRO A 20 -3.33 -14.07 7.39
N GLU A 21 -3.71 -13.05 8.17
CA GLU A 21 -5.10 -12.71 8.47
C GLU A 21 -5.86 -12.24 7.22
N LEU A 22 -5.23 -11.41 6.39
CA LEU A 22 -5.81 -10.93 5.13
C LEU A 22 -5.55 -11.87 3.96
N ALA A 23 -4.75 -12.93 4.16
CA ALA A 23 -4.24 -13.81 3.13
C ALA A 23 -3.66 -13.06 1.92
N THR A 24 -2.95 -11.95 2.16
CA THR A 24 -2.43 -11.08 1.09
C THR A 24 -1.14 -10.38 1.49
N ASN A 25 -0.35 -10.02 0.48
CA ASN A 25 0.84 -9.19 0.66
C ASN A 25 0.44 -7.74 0.92
N ILE A 26 1.04 -7.13 1.93
CA ILE A 26 0.92 -5.71 2.22
C ILE A 26 2.31 -5.07 2.27
N ALA A 27 2.36 -3.78 1.94
CA ALA A 27 3.60 -3.04 1.98
C ALA A 27 3.36 -1.58 2.33
N MET A 28 4.34 -0.97 2.99
CA MET A 28 4.46 0.48 3.06
C MET A 28 5.52 0.94 2.05
N GLY A 29 5.33 2.12 1.49
CA GLY A 29 6.24 2.69 0.51
C GLY A 29 5.96 4.16 0.21
N TYR A 30 6.83 4.76 -0.59
CA TYR A 30 6.72 6.14 -1.03
C TYR A 30 6.29 6.21 -2.49
N VAL A 31 5.28 7.04 -2.77
CA VAL A 31 4.79 7.40 -4.11
C VAL A 31 4.89 8.90 -4.31
N PRO A 32 4.90 9.40 -5.56
CA PRO A 32 4.69 10.81 -5.83
C PRO A 32 3.36 11.27 -5.22
N TRP A 33 3.32 12.50 -4.71
CA TRP A 33 2.11 13.03 -4.07
C TRP A 33 0.88 12.97 -4.99
N GLY A 34 1.01 13.16 -6.30
CA GLY A 34 -0.12 13.05 -7.23
C GLY A 34 -0.79 11.67 -7.30
N MET A 35 -0.19 10.63 -6.72
CA MET A 35 -0.64 9.25 -6.79
C MET A 35 -1.00 8.65 -5.44
N HIS A 36 -1.02 9.42 -4.35
CA HIS A 36 -1.24 8.92 -2.98
C HIS A 36 -2.69 8.49 -2.68
N ALA A 37 -3.64 8.71 -3.60
CA ALA A 37 -5.05 8.47 -3.36
C ALA A 37 -5.36 6.97 -3.19
N VAL A 38 -6.21 6.66 -2.20
CA VAL A 38 -6.72 5.29 -1.99
C VAL A 38 -7.43 4.80 -3.26
N GLY A 39 -7.20 3.54 -3.62
CA GLY A 39 -7.71 2.94 -4.86
C GLY A 39 -6.79 3.11 -6.07
N THR A 40 -5.71 3.90 -5.95
CA THR A 40 -4.74 4.05 -7.04
C THR A 40 -4.04 2.73 -7.31
N LYS A 41 -4.12 2.26 -8.56
CA LYS A 41 -3.44 1.03 -9.02
C LYS A 41 -2.00 1.31 -9.36
N LEU A 42 -1.13 0.41 -8.92
CA LEU A 42 0.32 0.45 -9.10
C LEU A 42 0.81 -0.93 -9.49
N THR A 43 2.06 -1.00 -9.93
CA THR A 43 2.75 -2.27 -10.17
C THR A 43 4.03 -2.34 -9.34
N ILE A 44 4.30 -3.51 -8.80
CA ILE A 44 5.43 -3.80 -7.92
C ILE A 44 6.35 -4.77 -8.63
N HIS A 45 7.59 -4.32 -8.85
CA HIS A 45 8.66 -5.14 -9.38
C HIS A 45 9.35 -5.82 -8.20
N LEU A 46 9.12 -7.12 -8.05
CA LEU A 46 9.79 -7.94 -7.06
C LEU A 46 11.08 -8.53 -7.66
N PRO A 47 12.12 -8.77 -6.84
CA PRO A 47 13.22 -9.63 -7.25
C PRO A 47 12.70 -11.00 -7.69
N ASP A 48 13.36 -11.62 -8.68
CA ASP A 48 12.91 -12.89 -9.27
C ASP A 48 12.78 -14.02 -8.23
N GLU A 49 13.62 -14.02 -7.19
CA GLU A 49 13.58 -15.00 -6.09
C GLU A 49 12.32 -14.91 -5.22
N TYR A 50 11.61 -13.78 -5.25
CA TYR A 50 10.37 -13.54 -4.50
C TYR A 50 9.15 -13.38 -5.42
N SER A 51 9.31 -13.55 -6.73
CA SER A 51 8.22 -13.46 -7.70
C SER A 51 7.68 -14.85 -8.03
N GLU A 52 6.35 -14.97 -8.14
CA GLU A 52 5.71 -16.18 -8.69
C GLU A 52 6.11 -16.40 -10.15
N THR A 53 6.31 -15.32 -10.90
CA THR A 53 6.78 -15.35 -12.28
C THR A 53 7.90 -14.32 -12.45
N PRO A 54 9.16 -14.76 -12.53
CA PRO A 54 10.31 -13.89 -12.76
C PRO A 54 10.08 -12.91 -13.92
N GLY A 55 10.49 -11.65 -13.73
CA GLY A 55 10.29 -10.58 -14.71
C GLY A 55 8.85 -10.06 -14.88
N VAL A 56 7.83 -10.64 -14.22
CA VAL A 56 6.44 -10.14 -14.28
C VAL A 56 6.13 -9.29 -13.04
N PRO A 57 5.78 -7.99 -13.20
CA PRO A 57 5.39 -7.15 -12.08
C PRO A 57 4.04 -7.57 -11.49
N VAL A 58 3.90 -7.41 -10.17
CA VAL A 58 2.67 -7.72 -9.43
C VAL A 58 1.79 -6.48 -9.32
N THR A 59 0.48 -6.63 -9.46
CA THR A 59 -0.47 -5.50 -9.28
C THR A 59 -0.64 -5.18 -7.80
N ALA A 60 -0.69 -3.89 -7.46
CA ALA A 60 -0.98 -3.39 -6.13
C ALA A 60 -1.98 -2.23 -6.16
N GLU A 61 -2.60 -1.95 -5.03
CA GLU A 61 -3.56 -0.86 -4.84
C GLU A 61 -3.25 -0.11 -3.55
N ILE A 62 -3.29 1.22 -3.59
CA ILE A 62 -3.13 2.03 -2.38
C ILE A 62 -4.35 1.82 -1.49
N SER A 63 -4.10 1.33 -0.27
CA SER A 63 -5.13 1.14 0.75
C SER A 63 -5.08 2.21 1.83
N GLU A 64 -6.20 2.42 2.49
CA GLU A 64 -6.26 3.27 3.68
C GLU A 64 -5.44 2.64 4.83
N ILE A 65 -4.79 3.50 5.62
CA ILE A 65 -4.14 3.10 6.87
C ILE A 65 -5.02 3.56 8.04
N PRO A 66 -5.34 2.67 8.99
CA PRO A 66 -4.80 1.32 9.13
C PRO A 66 -5.53 0.30 8.23
N PHE A 67 -4.79 -0.66 7.69
CA PHE A 67 -5.32 -1.74 6.83
C PHE A 67 -6.13 -2.79 7.62
N ARG A 68 -6.13 -2.69 8.95
CA ARG A 68 -6.97 -3.44 9.88
C ARG A 68 -7.25 -2.58 11.12
N PRO A 69 -8.34 -2.78 11.87
CA PRO A 69 -8.55 -2.08 13.13
C PRO A 69 -7.37 -2.27 14.08
N SER A 70 -6.86 -1.18 14.65
CA SER A 70 -5.76 -1.26 15.59
C SER A 70 -6.21 -1.84 16.93
N ALA A 71 -5.42 -2.74 17.52
CA ALA A 71 -5.67 -3.23 18.88
C ALA A 71 -5.59 -2.11 19.93
N ASN A 72 -4.75 -1.10 19.67
CA ASN A 72 -4.66 0.14 20.43
C ASN A 72 -4.90 1.31 19.48
N PRO A 73 -6.13 1.85 19.39
CA PRO A 73 -6.47 2.91 18.45
C PRO A 73 -5.62 4.16 18.66
N SER A 74 -5.08 4.69 17.58
CA SER A 74 -4.38 5.97 17.59
C SER A 74 -5.36 7.14 17.80
N ALA A 75 -4.84 8.31 18.19
CA ALA A 75 -5.64 9.53 18.31
C ALA A 75 -6.38 9.89 17.00
N ARG A 76 -5.80 9.55 15.83
CA ARG A 76 -6.43 9.75 14.52
C ARG A 76 -7.62 8.83 14.31
N GLU A 77 -7.50 7.55 14.70
CA GLU A 77 -8.60 6.58 14.61
C GLU A 77 -9.75 6.97 15.54
N LEU A 78 -9.44 7.33 16.80
CA LEU A 78 -10.45 7.80 17.76
C LEU A 78 -11.17 9.07 17.27
N ALA A 79 -10.46 9.99 16.62
CA ALA A 79 -11.06 11.19 16.03
C ALA A 79 -11.96 10.86 14.83
N LYS A 80 -11.56 9.89 13.99
CA LYS A 80 -12.38 9.41 12.85
C LYS A 80 -13.66 8.74 13.35
N GLU A 81 -13.57 7.85 14.35
CA GLU A 81 -14.73 7.20 14.99
C GLU A 81 -15.67 8.21 15.65
N ALA A 82 -15.14 9.25 16.29
CA ALA A 82 -15.92 10.31 16.89
C ALA A 82 -16.55 11.30 15.88
N GLY A 83 -16.42 11.05 14.58
CA GLY A 83 -16.95 11.92 13.51
C GLY A 83 -16.22 13.26 13.37
N ARG A 84 -15.03 13.39 13.98
CA ARG A 84 -14.19 14.61 13.95
C ARG A 84 -13.02 14.49 12.98
N GLY A 85 -13.12 13.61 11.99
CA GLY A 85 -12.10 13.43 10.96
C GLY A 85 -11.84 14.75 10.24
N VAL A 86 -10.69 15.36 10.50
CA VAL A 86 -10.30 16.67 9.98
C VAL A 86 -10.10 16.58 8.47
N ALA A 87 -10.66 17.56 7.77
CA ALA A 87 -10.41 17.85 6.36
C ALA A 87 -8.95 18.28 6.16
N PHE A 88 -8.21 17.56 5.30
CA PHE A 88 -7.03 18.03 4.58
C PHE A 88 -6.91 17.25 3.26
#